data_AF-A0A3P7MT54-F1
#
_entry.id   AF-A0A3P7MT54-F1
#
_cell.length_a   1.000
_cell.length_b   1.000
_cell.length_c   1.000
_cell.angle_alpha   90.00
_cell.angle_beta   90.00
_cell.angle_gamma   90.00
#
_symmetry.space_group_name_H-M   'P 1'
#
loop_
_entity.id
_entity.type
_entity.pdbx_description
1 polymer ?
#
loop_
_entity_poly.entity_id
_entity_poly.type
_entity_poly.pdbx_seq_one_letter_code
_entity_poly.pdbx_strand_id
1 'polypeptide(L)' 'MPDVSTLMSEWSGQFEDVLRLNILPTAEMDCSLTDYVDTVCAILDIPVYNNRIHSLHLLFSLYMEFKNSQVSFFTYKL' A
#
# COMPACT_ATOMS: atom_id res chain seq x y z
N MET A 1 -1.33 -14.42 4.53
CA MET A 1 -1.21 -13.05 3.96
C MET A 1 -1.03 -13.20 2.47
N PRO A 2 -1.59 -12.29 1.65
CA PRO A 2 -1.34 -12.30 0.22
C PRO A 2 0.15 -12.09 -0.07
N ASP A 3 0.64 -12.66 -1.17
CA ASP A 3 2.00 -12.42 -1.64
C ASP A 3 2.16 -10.98 -2.15
N VAL A 4 3.35 -10.41 -1.99
CA VAL A 4 3.67 -9.04 -2.43
C VAL A 4 3.37 -8.84 -3.92
N SER A 5 3.64 -9.87 -4.74
CA SER A 5 3.36 -9.84 -6.18
C SER A 5 1.88 -9.66 -6.51
N THR A 6 0.98 -10.13 -5.65
CA THR A 6 -0.47 -9.96 -5.84
C THR A 6 -0.87 -8.50 -5.63
N LEU A 7 -0.25 -7.84 -4.65
CA LEU A 7 -0.49 -6.43 -4.33
C LEU A 7 0.15 -5.44 -5.32
N MET A 8 1.10 -5.89 -6.14
CA MET A 8 1.68 -5.08 -7.21
C MET A 8 0.82 -5.01 -8.47
N SER A 9 -0.30 -5.73 -8.50
CA SER A 9 -1.24 -5.71 -9.61
C SER A 9 -1.83 -4.31 -9.80
N GLU A 10 -2.25 -4.00 -11.03
CA GLU A 10 -2.97 -2.75 -11.30
C GLU A 10 -4.28 -2.70 -10.50
N TRP A 11 -4.58 -1.52 -9.96
CA TRP A 11 -5.84 -1.27 -9.27
C TRP A 11 -7.00 -1.37 -10.26
N SER A 12 -8.15 -1.85 -9.78
CA SER A 12 -9.36 -1.83 -10.61
C SER A 12 -9.75 -0.38 -10.97
N GLY A 13 -10.24 -0.13 -12.18
CA GLY A 13 -10.56 1.23 -12.64
C GLY A 13 -11.53 1.99 -11.72
N GLN A 14 -12.50 1.27 -11.12
CA GLN A 14 -13.43 1.86 -10.14
C GLN A 14 -12.71 2.34 -8.88
N PHE A 15 -11.71 1.59 -8.41
CA PHE A 15 -10.92 1.97 -7.25
C PHE A 15 -9.96 3.13 -7.57
N GLU A 16 -9.35 3.11 -8.75
CA GLU A 16 -8.49 4.19 -9.22
C GLU A 16 -9.26 5.52 -9.34
N ASP A 17 -10.49 5.49 -9.86
CA ASP A 17 -11.33 6.68 -9.94
C ASP A 17 -11.66 7.25 -8.55
N VAL A 18 -11.90 6.39 -7.55
CA VAL A 18 -12.12 6.82 -6.16
C VAL A 18 -10.85 7.43 -5.54
N LEU A 19 -9.68 6.81 -5.76
CA LEU A 19 -8.39 7.35 -5.32
C LEU A 19 -8.08 8.72 -5.94
N ARG A 20 -8.52 8.95 -7.18
CA ARG A 20 -8.35 10.25 -7.87
C ARG A 20 -9.24 11.33 -7.29
N LEU A 21 -10.40 10.96 -6.73
CA LEU A 21 -11.39 11.89 -6.20
C LEU A 21 -11.06 12.33 -4.77
N ASN A 22 -10.57 11.42 -3.92
CA ASN A 22 -10.26 11.71 -2.53
C ASN A 22 -8.97 11.04 -2.04
N ILE A 23 -8.23 11.85 -1.29
CA ILE A 23 -6.86 11.67 -0.81
C ILE A 23 -6.81 10.51 0.18
N LEU A 24 -5.78 9.67 0.04
CA LEU A 24 -5.36 8.71 1.08
C LEU A 24 -5.40 9.37 2.47
N PRO A 25 -5.71 8.63 3.55
CA PRO A 25 -5.80 9.19 4.89
C PRO A 25 -4.54 9.98 5.20
N THR A 26 -4.69 11.28 5.41
CA THR A 26 -3.57 12.17 5.76
C THR A 26 -3.17 11.92 7.20
N ALA A 27 -1.91 12.21 7.54
CA ALA A 27 -1.39 12.13 8.91
C ALA A 27 -2.12 13.04 9.93
N GLU A 28 -3.03 13.91 9.46
CA GLU A 28 -3.87 14.78 10.28
C GLU A 28 -5.19 14.13 10.72
N MET A 29 -5.44 12.86 10.36
CA MET A 29 -6.64 12.15 10.76
C MET A 29 -6.66 11.93 12.28
N ASP A 30 -7.73 12.36 12.94
CA ASP A 30 -7.94 12.26 14.40
C ASP A 30 -8.29 10.81 14.82
N CYS A 31 -7.30 9.93 14.71
CA CYS A 31 -7.43 8.51 15.02
C CYS A 31 -6.18 7.99 15.74
N SER A 32 -6.29 6.85 16.42
CA SER A 32 -5.12 6.25 17.04
C SER A 32 -4.15 5.73 15.97
N LEU A 33 -2.85 5.66 16.28
CA LEU A 33 -1.85 5.10 15.37
C LEU A 33 -2.24 3.69 14.88
N THR A 34 -2.86 2.91 15.77
CA THR A 34 -3.34 1.56 15.47
C THR A 34 -4.43 1.58 14.40
N ASP A 35 -5.40 2.48 14.54
CA ASP A 35 -6.50 2.61 13.58
C ASP A 35 -6.00 3.19 12.24
N TYR A 36 -5.02 4.09 12.29
CA TYR A 36 -4.37 4.62 11.10
C TYR A 36 -3.67 3.52 10.31
N VAL A 37 -2.89 2.67 10.99
CA VAL A 37 -2.22 1.51 10.38
C VAL A 37 -3.25 0.55 9.79
N ASP A 38 -4.31 0.25 10.52
CA ASP A 38 -5.36 -0.67 10.06
C ASP A 38 -6.10 -0.11 8.84
N THR A 39 -6.34 1.22 8.81
CA THR A 39 -6.95 1.92 7.67
C THR A 39 -6.05 1.87 6.43
N VAL A 40 -4.76 2.19 6.57
CA VAL A 40 -3.80 2.15 5.45
C VAL A 40 -3.66 0.73 4.91
N CYS A 41 -3.55 -0.27 5.79
CA CYS A 41 -3.48 -1.67 5.39
C CYS A 41 -4.77 -2.09 4.65
N ALA A 42 -5.94 -1.68 5.13
CA ALA A 42 -7.21 -1.98 4.47
C ALA A 42 -7.31 -1.36 3.06
N ILE A 43 -6.86 -0.12 2.88
CA ILE A 43 -6.83 0.54 1.56
C ILE A 43 -5.95 -0.24 0.58
N LEU A 44 -4.80 -0.74 1.06
CA LEU A 44 -3.84 -1.52 0.27
C LEU A 44 -4.20 -3.00 0.12
N ASP A 45 -5.42 -3.41 0.46
CA ASP A 45 -5.86 -4.82 0.47
C ASP A 45 -4.95 -5.74 1.32
N ILE A 46 -4.32 -5.20 2.36
CA ILE A 46 -3.50 -5.94 3.32
C ILE A 46 -4.37 -6.34 4.53
N PRO A 47 -4.67 -7.63 4.72
CA PRO A 47 -5.48 -8.06 5.85
C PRO A 47 -4.69 -7.94 7.16
N VAL A 48 -5.28 -7.23 8.13
CA VAL A 48 -4.75 -7.14 9.50
C VAL A 48 -5.43 -8.20 10.38
N TYR A 49 -4.61 -9.09 10.95
CA TYR A 49 -5.04 -10.09 11.92
C TYR A 49 -4.60 -9.69 13.35
N ASN A 50 -4.30 -10.65 14.22
CA ASN A 50 -3.86 -10.36 15.60
C ASN A 50 -2.50 -9.63 15.69
N ASN A 51 -1.65 -9.72 14.65
CA ASN A 51 -0.33 -9.08 14.65
C ASN A 51 -0.16 -8.15 13.45
N ARG A 52 -0.09 -6.85 13.74
CA ARG A 52 0.13 -5.77 12.76
C ARG A 52 1.54 -5.74 12.21
N ILE A 53 2.53 -6.30 12.91
CA ILE A 53 3.92 -6.31 12.45
C ILE A 53 4.05 -7.04 11.12
N HIS A 54 3.34 -8.15 10.93
CA HIS A 54 3.37 -8.85 9.66
C HIS A 54 2.75 -8.01 8.53
N SER A 55 1.64 -7.31 8.82
CA SER A 55 0.97 -6.40 7.87
C SER A 55 1.88 -5.24 7.46
N LEU A 56 2.54 -4.62 8.45
CA LEU A 56 3.53 -3.56 8.21
C LEU A 56 4.75 -4.07 7.45
N HIS A 57 5.22 -5.28 7.73
CA HIS A 57 6.30 -5.90 6.96
C HIS A 57 5.90 -6.03 5.49
N LEU A 58 4.68 -6.51 5.19
CA LEU A 58 4.19 -6.62 3.82
C LEU A 58 4.08 -5.25 3.13
N LEU A 59 3.61 -4.23 3.85
CA LEU A 59 3.56 -2.85 3.36
C LEU A 59 4.95 -2.31 3.01
N PHE A 60 5.95 -2.51 3.88
CA PHE A 60 7.32 -2.08 3.60
C PHE A 60 7.98 -2.91 2.49
N SER A 61 7.71 -4.21 2.42
CA SER A 61 8.16 -5.05 1.30
C SER A 61 7.59 -4.56 -0.02
N LEU A 62 6.28 -4.27 -0.08
CA LEU A 62 5.62 -3.70 -1.25
C LEU A 62 6.29 -2.38 -1.67
N TYR A 63 6.53 -1.48 -0.72
CA TYR A 63 7.24 -0.22 -0.98
C TYR A 63 8.66 -0.44 -1.53
N MET A 64 9.41 -1.39 -0.97
CA MET A 64 10.75 -1.72 -1.46
C MET A 64 10.74 -2.31 -2.87
N GLU A 65 9.80 -3.22 -3.17
CA GLU A 65 9.63 -3.78 -4.51
C GLU A 65 9.33 -2.69 -5.54
N PHE A 66 8.40 -1.76 -5.24
CA PHE A 66 8.12 -0.63 -6.12
C PHE A 66 9.34 0.28 -6.30
N LYS A 67 10.06 0.60 -5.22
CA LYS A 67 11.26 1.43 -5.29
C LYS A 67 12.36 0.77 -6.13
N ASN A 68 12.60 -0.52 -5.94
CA ASN A 68 13.62 -1.27 -6.69
C ASN A 68 13.22 -1.47 -8.17
N SER A 69 11.93 -1.72 -8.44
CA SER A 69 11.39 -1.86 -9.80
C SER A 69 11.44 -0.54 -10.57
N GLN A 70 11.15 0.60 -9.92
CA GLN A 70 11.24 1.93 -10.53
C GLN A 70 12.68 2.33 -10.88
N VAL A 71 13.68 1.94 -10.07
CA VAL A 71 15.11 2.14 -10.38
C VAL A 71 15.52 1.36 -11.64
N SER A 72 14.96 0.18 -11.87
CA SER A 72 15.21 -0.59 -13.09
C SER A 72 14.59 0.09 -14.32
N PHE A 73 13.36 0.61 -14.21
CA PHE A 73 12.66 1.27 -15.31
C PHE A 73 13.33 2.58 -15.78
N PHE A 74 13.96 3.34 -14.87
CA PHE A 74 14.74 4.53 -15.25
C PHE A 74 16.08 4.19 -15.90
N THR A 75 16.66 3.01 -15.61
CA THR A 75 17.96 2.60 -16.17
C THR A 75 17.85 2.15 -17.63
N TYR A 76 16.70 1.64 -18.06
CA TYR A 76 16.44 1.21 -19.45
C TYR A 76 15.82 2.29 -20.35
N LYS A 77 15.71 3.53 -19.86
CA LYS A 77 15.13 4.66 -20.60
C LYS A 77 16.05 5.88 -20.70
N LEU A 78 17.37 5.65 -20.62
CA LEU A 78 18.44 6.61 -20.96
C LEU A 78 19.25 6.09 -22.15
#